data_AF-A0A1M6QHL1-F1
#
_entry.id   AF-A0A1M6QHL1-F1
#
_cell.length_a   1.000
_cell.length_b   1.000
_cell.length_c   1.000
_cell.angle_alpha   90.00
_cell.angle_beta   90.00
_cell.angle_gamma   90.00
#
_symmetry.space_group_name_H-M   'P 1'
#
loop_
_entity.id
_entity.type
_entity.pdbx_description
1 polymer ?
#
loop_
_entity_poly.entity_id
_entity_poly.type
_entity_poly.pdbx_seq_one_letter_code
_entity_poly.pdbx_strand_id
1 'polypeptide(L)'
;MVSLKTLIFNKGGIGKSLSRQETVERINPIIREHIALNHQHDYVIRTIGEAEIAERLEQFQKIARVDVGKLAEVVFSAGGTAYSGVDMEPDDFNLGSDPAEMIHRLLEAEQRFLQLVTDELKLNHQIRTRATLNLVRQHSEERLRYLQEVARRYPKPATAAAS
;
A
#
# COMPACT_ATOMS: atom_id res chain seq x y z
N MET A 1 -24.28 -10.70 36.68
CA MET A 1 -23.94 -11.94 35.95
C MET A 1 -23.96 -11.66 34.46
N VAL A 2 -22.79 -11.59 33.83
CA VAL A 2 -22.70 -11.43 32.37
C VAL A 2 -23.12 -12.75 31.72
N SER A 3 -24.12 -12.70 30.83
CA SER A 3 -24.71 -13.91 30.24
C SER A 3 -23.73 -14.59 29.27
N LEU A 4 -23.80 -15.92 29.18
CA LEU A 4 -23.01 -16.73 28.24
C LEU A 4 -23.18 -16.27 26.78
N LYS A 5 -24.31 -15.64 26.43
CA LYS A 5 -24.55 -15.04 25.12
C LYS A 5 -23.61 -13.87 24.83
N THR A 6 -23.28 -13.06 25.83
CA THR A 6 -22.33 -11.93 25.68
C THR A 6 -20.91 -12.43 25.44
N LEU A 7 -20.54 -13.57 26.01
CA LEU A 7 -19.23 -14.21 25.78
C LEU A 7 -19.13 -14.86 24.38
N ILE A 8 -20.24 -15.41 23.87
CA ILE A 8 -20.29 -16.10 22.57
C ILE A 8 -20.44 -15.12 21.40
N PHE A 9 -21.16 -14.00 21.57
CA PHE A 9 -21.20 -12.94 20.54
C PHE A 9 -19.88 -12.19 20.39
N ASN A 10 -18.94 -12.37 21.33
CA ASN A 10 -17.54 -11.93 21.20
C ASN A 10 -16.61 -12.98 20.54
N LYS A 11 -17.13 -14.13 20.09
CA LYS A 11 -16.37 -15.12 19.29
C LYS A 11 -16.23 -14.72 17.82
N GLY A 12 -15.74 -13.50 17.61
CA GLY A 12 -15.23 -12.98 16.33
C GLY A 12 -13.97 -12.12 16.48
N GLY A 13 -13.44 -11.97 17.69
CA GLY A 13 -12.28 -11.14 18.00
C GLY A 13 -12.57 -10.24 19.20
N ILE A 14 -11.58 -10.08 20.07
CA ILE A 14 -11.62 -9.26 21.28
C ILE A 14 -11.95 -7.81 20.90
N GLY A 15 -13.05 -7.27 21.42
CA GLY A 15 -13.54 -5.92 21.14
C GLY A 15 -14.57 -5.86 19.98
N LYS A 16 -15.44 -4.84 20.01
CA LYS A 16 -16.34 -4.56 18.88
C LYS A 16 -15.47 -4.22 17.67
N SER A 17 -15.71 -4.86 16.53
CA SER A 17 -15.01 -4.51 15.30
C SER A 17 -15.38 -3.09 14.86
N LEU A 18 -14.52 -2.48 14.05
CA LEU A 18 -14.80 -1.20 13.42
C LEU A 18 -16.17 -1.26 12.72
N SER A 19 -16.93 -0.17 12.85
CA SER A 19 -18.16 0.02 12.10
C SER A 19 -17.88 0.10 10.60
N ARG A 20 -18.94 -0.05 9.80
CA ARG A 20 -18.82 0.09 8.35
C ARG A 20 -18.30 1.46 7.94
N GLN A 21 -18.77 2.53 8.59
CA GLN A 21 -18.31 3.88 8.34
C GLN A 21 -16.82 4.04 8.66
N GLU A 22 -16.38 3.55 9.83
CA GLU A 22 -14.95 3.56 10.18
C GLU A 22 -14.12 2.76 9.17
N THR A 23 -14.60 1.61 8.68
CA THR A 23 -13.91 0.88 7.61
C THR A 23 -13.75 1.74 6.35
N VAL A 24 -14.80 2.44 5.90
CA VAL A 24 -14.73 3.32 4.71
C VAL A 24 -13.72 4.45 4.92
N GLU A 25 -13.82 5.16 6.05
CA GLU A 25 -12.97 6.32 6.37
C GLU A 25 -11.49 5.94 6.47
N ARG A 26 -11.18 4.71 6.85
CA ARG A 26 -9.80 4.25 7.07
C ARG A 26 -9.17 3.54 5.88
N ILE A 27 -9.95 2.79 5.09
CA ILE A 27 -9.43 2.08 3.92
C ILE A 27 -9.19 3.03 2.75
N ASN A 28 -10.00 4.09 2.58
CA ASN A 28 -9.83 5.04 1.48
C ASN A 28 -8.46 5.75 1.46
N PRO A 29 -7.91 6.23 2.59
CA PRO A 29 -6.54 6.73 2.65
C PRO A 29 -5.48 5.71 2.18
N ILE A 30 -5.65 4.42 2.51
CA ILE A 30 -4.73 3.36 2.06
C ILE A 30 -4.83 3.16 0.56
N ILE A 31 -6.05 3.18 0.01
CA ILE A 31 -6.26 3.12 -1.45
C ILE A 31 -5.54 4.28 -2.13
N ARG A 32 -5.71 5.51 -1.61
CA ARG A 32 -5.05 6.71 -2.14
C ARG A 32 -3.53 6.54 -2.20
N GLU A 33 -2.91 6.17 -1.09
CA GLU A 33 -1.46 5.95 -1.02
C GLU A 33 -1.00 4.82 -1.94
N HIS A 34 -1.80 3.76 -2.10
CA HIS A 34 -1.46 2.66 -3.00
C HIS A 34 -1.57 3.07 -4.48
N ILE A 35 -2.53 3.91 -4.85
CA ILE A 35 -2.62 4.47 -6.22
C ILE A 35 -1.41 5.38 -6.49
N ALA A 36 -1.07 6.27 -5.56
CA ALA A 36 0.14 7.10 -5.65
C ALA A 36 1.41 6.26 -5.84
N LEU A 37 1.57 5.20 -5.06
CA LEU A 37 2.69 4.25 -5.19
C LEU A 37 2.69 3.56 -6.57
N ASN A 38 1.53 3.22 -7.13
CA ASN A 38 1.43 2.67 -8.47
C ASN A 38 1.89 3.67 -9.55
N HIS A 39 1.61 4.97 -9.40
CA HIS A 39 2.13 6.01 -10.31
C HIS A 39 3.65 6.16 -10.18
N GLN A 40 4.19 6.10 -8.97
CA GLN A 40 5.64 6.12 -8.74
C GLN A 40 6.35 4.91 -9.35
N HIS A 41 5.75 3.72 -9.26
CA HIS A 41 6.21 2.54 -9.99
C HIS A 41 6.19 2.77 -11.51
N ASP A 42 5.09 3.32 -12.05
CA ASP A 42 4.96 3.60 -13.49
C ASP A 42 6.07 4.54 -13.97
N TYR A 43 6.35 5.59 -13.19
CA TYR A 43 7.42 6.53 -13.46
C TYR A 43 8.76 5.80 -13.60
N VAL A 44 9.17 5.04 -12.58
CA VAL A 44 10.46 4.32 -12.58
C VAL A 44 10.55 3.31 -13.72
N ILE A 45 9.49 2.54 -13.97
CA ILE A 45 9.44 1.56 -15.08
C ILE A 45 9.74 2.25 -16.42
N ARG A 46 9.21 3.45 -16.63
CA ARG A 46 9.37 4.20 -17.88
C ARG A 46 10.73 4.90 -18.02
N THR A 47 11.45 5.13 -16.92
CA THR A 47 12.64 6.01 -16.92
C THR A 47 13.95 5.32 -16.52
N ILE A 48 13.93 4.21 -15.77
CA ILE A 48 15.13 3.63 -15.16
C ILE A 48 16.20 3.16 -16.16
N GLY A 49 15.81 2.86 -17.40
CA GLY A 49 16.71 2.44 -18.48
C GLY A 49 17.27 1.01 -18.35
N GLU A 50 17.11 0.36 -17.18
CA GLU A 50 17.53 -1.02 -16.92
C GLU A 50 16.36 -1.99 -17.12
N ALA A 51 16.36 -2.70 -18.26
CA ALA A 51 15.25 -3.55 -18.69
C ALA A 51 14.86 -4.63 -17.66
N GLU A 52 15.85 -5.30 -17.05
CA GLU A 52 15.59 -6.35 -16.05
C GLU A 52 14.84 -5.81 -14.82
N ILE A 53 15.20 -4.60 -14.38
CA ILE A 53 14.54 -3.94 -13.24
C ILE A 53 13.13 -3.51 -13.65
N ALA A 54 12.98 -2.89 -14.81
CA ALA A 54 11.69 -2.44 -15.32
C ALA A 54 10.69 -3.61 -15.44
N GLU A 55 11.09 -4.72 -16.09
CA GLU A 55 10.25 -5.90 -16.27
C GLU A 55 9.79 -6.50 -14.93
N ARG A 56 10.69 -6.55 -13.94
CA ARG A 56 10.36 -7.09 -12.63
C ARG A 56 9.42 -6.16 -11.86
N LEU A 57 9.63 -4.85 -11.94
CA LEU A 57 8.74 -3.84 -11.35
C LEU A 57 7.34 -3.86 -12.00
N GLU A 58 7.23 -4.08 -13.32
CA GLU A 58 5.94 -4.24 -13.99
C GLU A 58 5.13 -5.43 -13.45
N GLN A 59 5.79 -6.55 -13.19
CA GLN A 59 5.13 -7.73 -12.59
C GLN A 59 4.57 -7.40 -11.21
N PHE A 60 5.34 -6.68 -10.40
CA PHE A 60 4.89 -6.23 -9.08
C PHE A 60 3.76 -5.20 -9.15
N GLN A 61 3.83 -4.25 -10.09
CA GLN A 61 2.81 -3.23 -10.28
C GLN A 61 1.48 -3.84 -10.72
N LYS A 62 1.49 -4.90 -11.55
CA LYS A 62 0.27 -5.65 -11.92
C LYS A 62 -0.45 -6.19 -10.68
N ILE A 63 0.29 -6.76 -9.73
CA ILE A 63 -0.26 -7.27 -8.47
C ILE A 63 -0.76 -6.12 -7.58
N ALA A 64 0.03 -5.04 -7.48
CA ALA A 64 -0.34 -3.85 -6.71
C ALA A 64 -1.67 -3.21 -7.20
N ARG A 65 -1.90 -3.15 -8.51
CA ARG A 65 -3.17 -2.69 -9.09
C ARG A 65 -4.35 -3.61 -8.75
N VAL A 66 -4.14 -4.92 -8.70
CA VAL A 66 -5.18 -5.88 -8.25
C VAL A 66 -5.51 -5.66 -6.77
N ASP A 67 -4.51 -5.37 -5.95
CA ASP A 67 -4.70 -5.11 -4.52
C ASP A 67 -5.49 -3.82 -4.27
N VAL A 68 -5.30 -2.77 -5.07
CA VAL A 68 -6.17 -1.58 -5.06
C VAL A 68 -7.63 -1.97 -5.30
N GLY A 69 -7.90 -2.83 -6.28
CA GLY A 69 -9.25 -3.35 -6.55
C GLY A 69 -9.86 -4.07 -5.35
N LYS A 70 -9.09 -4.94 -4.68
CA LYS A 70 -9.55 -5.65 -3.47
C LYS A 70 -9.82 -4.71 -2.29
N LEU A 71 -9.03 -3.65 -2.12
CA LEU A 71 -9.28 -2.63 -1.12
C LEU A 71 -10.56 -1.84 -1.46
N ALA A 72 -10.78 -1.51 -2.73
CA ALA A 72 -12.02 -0.87 -3.18
C ALA A 72 -13.25 -1.75 -2.91
N GLU A 73 -13.16 -3.07 -3.14
CA GLU A 73 -14.22 -4.03 -2.78
C GLU A 73 -14.56 -4.03 -1.29
N VAL A 74 -13.57 -3.81 -0.41
CA VAL A 74 -13.80 -3.64 1.04
C VAL A 74 -14.67 -2.40 1.29
N VAL A 75 -14.35 -1.28 0.65
CA VAL A 75 -15.11 -0.03 0.79
C VAL A 75 -16.54 -0.18 0.26
N PHE A 76 -16.72 -0.79 -0.91
CA PHE A 76 -18.04 -1.06 -1.48
C PHE A 76 -18.86 -2.01 -0.60
N SER A 77 -18.23 -3.06 -0.05
CA SER A 77 -18.88 -4.00 0.88
C SER A 77 -19.32 -3.34 2.19
N ALA A 78 -18.64 -2.27 2.61
CA ALA A 78 -19.03 -1.45 3.74
C ALA A 78 -20.13 -0.43 3.40
N GLY A 79 -20.53 -0.32 2.12
CA GLY A 79 -21.55 0.61 1.65
C GLY A 79 -21.02 2.03 1.35
N GLY A 80 -19.71 2.19 1.25
CA GLY A 80 -19.08 3.46 0.87
C GLY A 80 -18.70 3.53 -0.61
N THR A 81 -18.12 4.67 -1.00
CA THR A 81 -17.51 4.89 -2.31
C THR A 81 -15.99 4.82 -2.17
N ALA A 82 -15.36 3.93 -2.93
CA ALA A 82 -13.90 3.82 -2.97
C ALA A 82 -13.29 5.04 -3.66
N TYR A 83 -12.18 5.54 -3.13
CA TYR A 83 -11.37 6.57 -3.79
C TYR A 83 -10.87 6.06 -5.14
N SER A 84 -11.05 6.85 -6.20
CA SER A 84 -10.79 6.44 -7.58
C SER A 84 -9.47 6.96 -8.15
N GLY A 85 -8.84 7.96 -7.51
CA GLY A 85 -7.61 8.59 -8.00
C GLY A 85 -7.77 9.42 -9.27
N VAL A 86 -9.01 9.75 -9.67
CA VAL A 86 -9.26 10.56 -10.89
C VAL A 86 -8.77 12.01 -10.77
N ASP A 87 -8.46 12.44 -9.56
CA ASP A 87 -7.86 13.72 -9.20
C ASP A 87 -6.33 13.69 -9.16
N MET A 88 -5.71 12.55 -9.47
CA MET A 88 -4.25 12.39 -9.48
C MET A 88 -3.71 12.50 -10.90
N GLU A 89 -2.78 13.43 -11.12
CA GLU A 89 -2.06 13.53 -12.40
C GLU A 89 -0.77 12.70 -12.34
N PRO A 90 -0.48 11.84 -13.34
CA PRO A 90 0.74 11.01 -13.33
C PRO A 90 2.05 11.80 -13.15
N ASP A 91 2.09 13.02 -13.67
CA ASP A 91 3.28 13.89 -13.61
C ASP A 91 3.60 14.38 -12.18
N ASP A 92 2.64 14.33 -11.26
CA ASP A 92 2.83 14.68 -9.84
C ASP A 92 3.70 13.66 -9.08
N PHE A 93 3.97 12.49 -9.68
CA PHE A 93 4.67 11.36 -9.05
C PHE A 93 6.09 11.13 -9.57
N ASN A 94 6.70 12.16 -10.17
CA ASN A 94 8.08 12.14 -10.63
C ASN A 94 9.06 11.93 -9.46
N LEU A 95 9.99 10.97 -9.61
CA LEU A 95 10.97 10.60 -8.59
C LEU A 95 12.40 11.10 -8.89
N GLY A 96 12.55 12.11 -9.73
CA GLY A 96 13.84 12.64 -10.17
C GLY A 96 14.37 11.92 -11.42
N SER A 97 15.39 12.49 -12.06
CA SER A 97 15.98 11.93 -13.28
C SER A 97 17.17 11.02 -13.03
N ASP A 98 17.73 11.01 -11.81
CA ASP A 98 18.86 10.17 -11.45
C ASP A 98 18.38 8.76 -11.04
N PRO A 99 18.91 7.67 -11.65
CA PRO A 99 18.52 6.30 -11.31
C PRO A 99 18.65 5.93 -9.83
N ALA A 100 19.71 6.38 -9.16
CA ALA A 100 19.88 6.10 -7.75
C ALA A 100 18.81 6.82 -6.92
N GLU A 101 18.58 8.10 -7.19
CA GLU A 101 17.52 8.88 -6.54
C GLU A 101 16.13 8.25 -6.75
N MET A 102 15.79 7.86 -7.99
CA MET A 102 14.51 7.22 -8.32
C MET A 102 14.26 5.95 -7.50
N ILE A 103 15.24 5.05 -7.48
CA ILE A 103 15.13 3.78 -6.77
C ILE A 103 15.03 4.00 -5.26
N HIS A 104 15.83 4.91 -4.70
CA HIS A 104 15.79 5.20 -3.27
C HIS A 104 14.47 5.87 -2.85
N ARG A 105 13.93 6.81 -3.64
CA ARG A 105 12.63 7.42 -3.35
C ARG A 105 11.48 6.43 -3.50
N LEU A 106 11.52 5.54 -4.50
CA LEU A 106 10.53 4.46 -4.63
C LEU A 106 10.59 3.49 -3.45
N LEU A 107 11.79 3.12 -3.02
CA LEU A 107 12.02 2.29 -1.83
C LEU A 107 11.42 2.94 -0.58
N GLU A 108 11.63 4.24 -0.37
CA GLU A 108 11.06 4.96 0.77
C GLU A 108 9.52 5.03 0.69
N ALA A 109 8.96 5.22 -0.50
CA ALA A 109 7.51 5.20 -0.70
C ALA A 109 6.90 3.83 -0.35
N GLU A 110 7.53 2.74 -0.79
CA GLU A 110 7.12 1.38 -0.44
C GLU A 110 7.19 1.14 1.07
N GLN A 111 8.24 1.62 1.74
CA GLN A 111 8.37 1.53 3.21
C GLN A 111 7.24 2.27 3.93
N ARG A 112 6.91 3.49 3.49
CA ARG A 112 5.81 4.27 4.06
C ARG A 112 4.47 3.56 3.87
N PHE A 113 4.23 3.02 2.67
CA PHE A 113 3.01 2.26 2.39
C PHE A 113 2.90 1.00 3.25
N LEU A 114 3.98 0.21 3.34
CA LEU A 114 4.02 -0.98 4.18
C LEU A 114 3.72 -0.66 5.65
N GLN A 115 4.31 0.43 6.15
CA GLN A 115 4.10 0.90 7.52
C GLN A 115 2.63 1.29 7.73
N LEU A 116 2.02 2.03 6.80
CA LEU A 116 0.61 2.41 6.84
C LEU A 116 -0.31 1.19 6.94
N VAL A 117 -0.11 0.18 6.09
CA VAL A 117 -0.91 -1.06 6.11
C VAL A 117 -0.69 -1.84 7.40
N THR A 118 0.56 -1.88 7.88
CA THR A 118 0.93 -2.57 9.13
C THR A 118 0.29 -1.91 10.35
N ASP A 119 0.25 -0.57 10.38
CA ASP A 119 -0.41 0.18 11.45
C ASP A 119 -1.93 -0.02 11.42
N GLU A 120 -2.53 -0.03 10.23
CA GLU A 120 -3.96 -0.30 10.10
C GLU A 120 -4.34 -1.70 10.57
N LEU A 121 -3.48 -2.70 10.34
CA LEU A 121 -3.67 -4.08 10.80
C LEU A 121 -3.67 -4.24 12.33
N LYS A 122 -3.20 -3.23 13.08
CA LYS A 122 -3.30 -3.21 14.55
C LYS A 122 -4.74 -2.99 15.02
N LEU A 123 -5.62 -2.49 14.15
CA LEU A 123 -7.01 -2.21 14.46
C LEU A 123 -7.91 -3.43 14.28
N ASN A 124 -9.03 -3.44 14.99
CA ASN A 124 -9.97 -4.55 15.00
C ASN A 124 -10.93 -4.49 13.80
N HIS A 125 -10.42 -4.73 12.60
CA HIS A 125 -11.21 -4.89 11.39
C HIS A 125 -12.01 -6.19 11.36
N GLN A 126 -13.06 -6.23 10.54
CA GLN A 126 -13.74 -7.48 10.21
C GLN A 126 -12.76 -8.49 9.60
N ILE A 127 -13.01 -9.80 9.82
CA ILE A 127 -12.10 -10.87 9.38
C ILE A 127 -11.74 -10.76 7.90
N ARG A 128 -12.72 -10.50 7.01
CA ARG A 128 -12.48 -10.37 5.57
C ARG A 128 -11.58 -9.17 5.24
N THR A 129 -11.83 -8.01 5.86
CA THR A 129 -10.99 -6.82 5.69
C THR A 129 -9.57 -7.06 6.19
N ARG A 130 -9.41 -7.75 7.33
CA ARG A 130 -8.09 -8.15 7.84
C ARG A 130 -7.37 -9.08 6.86
N ALA A 131 -8.08 -10.02 6.24
CA ALA A 131 -7.49 -10.91 5.25
C ALA A 131 -6.99 -10.13 4.02
N THR A 132 -7.78 -9.18 3.50
CA THR A 132 -7.36 -8.29 2.42
C THR A 132 -6.12 -7.48 2.81
N LEU A 133 -6.13 -6.81 3.97
CA LEU A 133 -4.99 -6.01 4.42
C LEU A 133 -3.71 -6.85 4.63
N ASN A 134 -3.82 -8.08 5.16
CA ASN A 134 -2.66 -8.97 5.28
C ASN A 134 -2.10 -9.38 3.91
N LEU A 135 -2.97 -9.61 2.92
CA LEU A 135 -2.53 -9.93 1.56
C LEU A 135 -1.78 -8.75 0.94
N VAL A 136 -2.33 -7.53 1.06
CA VAL A 136 -1.65 -6.30 0.61
C VAL A 136 -0.31 -6.11 1.31
N ARG A 137 -0.24 -6.34 2.64
CA ARG A 137 1.00 -6.29 3.40
C ARG A 137 2.03 -7.28 2.86
N GLN A 138 1.63 -8.54 2.63
CA GLN A 138 2.53 -9.56 2.10
C GLN A 138 3.12 -9.17 0.74
N HIS A 139 2.28 -8.70 -0.19
CA HIS A 139 2.76 -8.27 -1.50
C HIS A 139 3.68 -7.04 -1.39
N SER A 140 3.39 -6.11 -0.47
CA SER A 140 4.24 -4.96 -0.18
C SER A 140 5.59 -5.37 0.43
N GLU A 141 5.63 -6.34 1.34
CA GLU A 141 6.87 -6.92 1.87
C GLU A 141 7.71 -7.57 0.76
N GLU A 142 7.08 -8.26 -0.19
CA GLU A 142 7.77 -8.87 -1.34
C GLU A 142 8.38 -7.81 -2.26
N ARG A 143 7.63 -6.76 -2.60
CA ARG A 143 8.15 -5.61 -3.36
C ARG A 143 9.28 -4.91 -2.64
N LEU A 144 9.12 -4.67 -1.34
CA LEU A 144 10.11 -4.00 -0.51
C LEU A 144 11.44 -4.78 -0.48
N ARG A 145 11.39 -6.11 -0.31
CA ARG A 145 12.58 -6.96 -0.37
C ARG A 145 13.32 -6.82 -1.70
N TYR A 146 12.58 -6.78 -2.81
CA TYR A 146 13.17 -6.58 -4.13
C TYR A 146 13.78 -5.18 -4.28
N LEU A 147 13.05 -4.12 -3.91
CA LEU A 147 13.56 -2.75 -3.97
C LEU A 147 14.80 -2.55 -3.09
N GLN A 148 14.89 -3.21 -1.93
CA GLN A 148 16.09 -3.22 -1.09
C GLN A 148 17.28 -3.89 -1.77
N GLU A 149 17.05 -4.97 -2.52
CA GLU A 149 18.10 -5.62 -3.31
C GLU A 149 18.60 -4.70 -4.43
N VAL A 150 17.67 -4.12 -5.19
CA VAL A 150 17.99 -3.19 -6.28
C VAL A 150 18.72 -1.96 -5.77
N ALA A 151 18.26 -1.36 -4.67
CA ALA A 151 18.88 -0.18 -4.07
C ALA A 151 20.33 -0.41 -3.62
N ARG A 152 20.75 -1.65 -3.30
CA ARG A 152 22.16 -1.94 -2.98
C ARG A 152 23.08 -1.81 -4.19
N ARG A 153 22.54 -1.85 -5.42
CA ARG A 153 23.29 -1.66 -6.66
C ARG A 153 23.58 -0.18 -6.94
N TYR A 154 22.85 0.72 -6.28
CA TYR A 154 23.01 2.15 -6.43
C TYR A 154 23.72 2.76 -5.21
N PRO A 155 24.57 3.78 -5.40
CA PRO A 155 25.07 4.55 -4.28
C PRO A 155 23.89 5.23 -3.59
N LYS A 156 23.85 5.20 -2.26
CA LYS A 156 22.86 6.00 -1.52
C LYS A 156 23.03 7.46 -1.95
N PRO A 157 21.98 8.13 -2.45
CA PRO A 157 22.10 9.53 -2.84
C PRO A 157 22.64 10.29 -1.64
N ALA A 158 23.66 11.12 -1.88
CA ALA A 158 24.11 12.05 -0.87
C ALA A 158 22.85 12.79 -0.42
N THR A 159 22.49 12.65 0.86
CA THR A 159 21.41 13.42 1.44
C THR A 159 21.53 14.83 0.91
N ALA A 160 20.47 15.34 0.28
CA ALA A 160 20.32 16.76 0.03
C ALA A 160 20.42 17.45 1.40
N ALA A 161 21.64 17.75 1.81
CA ALA A 161 21.91 18.66 2.88
C ALA A 161 21.44 20.02 2.35
N ALA A 162 20.40 20.53 2.99
CA ALA A 162 19.81 21.85 2.82
C ALA A 162 18.98 22.08 1.54
N SER A 163 17.67 22.23 1.73
CA SER A 163 16.99 23.52 1.58
C SER A 163 15.78 23.58 2.49
#